data_AF-A0A8H3UY22-F1
#
_entry.id   AF-A0A8H3UY22-F1
#
_cell.length_a   1.000
_cell.length_b   1.000
_cell.length_c   1.000
_cell.angle_alpha   90.00
_cell.angle_beta   90.00
_cell.angle_gamma   90.00
#
_symmetry.space_group_name_H-M   'P 1'
#
loop_
_entity.id
_entity.type
_entity.pdbx_description
1 polymer ?
#
loop_
_entity_poly.entity_id
_entity_poly.type
_entity_poly.pdbx_seq_one_letter_code
_entity_poly.pdbx_strand_id
1 'polypeptide(L)'
;MASSIFYLSSDEVFANPLHYTALLNRCHFGIVTLANNVTHLVFPKHGSLDFICLHLLNYTTQAQCEAFTGGGLSKWTLYSGIDVWTRLEVWKIPLLLLILQFSCVALAWHAYPFTLFHLLGNPENSIASLLYTLSSCQSRALLLIETYALTEPFEIEDEIRLEWKHYALILVSYDECGDCGDVASFILKAKNAMEEQPLHYKQFRKSFRKLAGDLAADRQTTSLLTVYALFIFIQAFGFAFYKTQGSDKASLQYPNGKLVNIEAHSIAYSALFLWLAPAVYLSSIIGVSQTNERIPEKLNDFRDLLETLLLGAEFAEDYARFPKIHELPRTILLPGHGHGTSLDEEMSVVSPLDYSERHRSAGIYSSNPGVLASANVALHRPELGLATRMGCHSTAWLLVLSSVVVSMEISREVPPVNNICRPLGELSALIAWLSSCLGDFAINKWARPESRYALIFWKDTAASCAILTLILVTQLGVLHRCACYSSSSGDGAIFNPLIPRVGNLLDYLFANRWLPITMCAILFQLVMAAVVSWWYILSIRVYLQRSSSKSNLKPLWLVGRYLDALFGWLEQLRVDAHNALRLRRVKKEARSQSQTSEDSVGVSEPRHGLALTI
;
A
#
# COMPACT_ATOMS: atom_id res chain seq x y z
N MET A 1 -32.23 -43.95 23.11
CA MET A 1 -30.77 -44.17 22.92
C MET A 1 -30.55 -45.68 22.84
N ALA A 2 -30.49 -46.22 21.63
CA ALA A 2 -30.07 -47.60 21.39
C ALA A 2 -28.56 -47.55 21.08
N SER A 3 -27.75 -48.16 21.94
CA SER A 3 -26.31 -48.31 21.74
C SER A 3 -26.07 -49.37 20.66
N SER A 4 -25.84 -48.93 19.42
CA SER A 4 -25.28 -49.79 18.37
C SER A 4 -23.81 -50.07 18.71
N ILE A 5 -23.55 -51.27 19.21
CA ILE A 5 -22.20 -51.82 19.36
C ILE A 5 -21.73 -52.20 17.95
N PHE A 6 -20.77 -51.44 17.40
CA PHE A 6 -20.10 -51.80 16.16
C PHE A 6 -19.06 -52.89 16.45
N TYR A 7 -19.25 -54.08 15.88
CA TYR A 7 -18.23 -55.13 15.85
C TYR A 7 -17.33 -54.87 14.63
N LEU A 8 -16.09 -54.45 14.87
CA LEU A 8 -15.02 -54.50 13.86
C LEU A 8 -14.61 -55.96 13.70
N SER A 9 -14.66 -56.50 12.48
CA SER A 9 -14.11 -57.84 12.22
C SER A 9 -12.59 -57.80 12.36
N SER A 10 -12.04 -58.83 13.00
CA SER A 10 -10.63 -58.93 13.39
C SER A 10 -9.65 -58.89 12.21
N ASP A 11 -10.09 -59.31 11.02
CA ASP A 11 -9.14 -59.84 10.04
C ASP A 11 -8.38 -58.75 9.26
N GLU A 12 -8.92 -57.54 9.17
CA GLU A 12 -8.21 -56.39 8.57
C GLU A 12 -7.39 -55.59 9.59
N VAL A 13 -7.81 -55.55 10.86
CA VAL A 13 -7.16 -54.77 11.92
C VAL A 13 -5.85 -55.43 12.39
N PHE A 14 -5.73 -56.76 12.30
CA PHE A 14 -4.57 -57.51 12.78
C PHE A 14 -3.52 -57.85 11.72
N ALA A 15 -3.63 -57.35 10.49
CA ALA A 15 -2.66 -57.64 9.43
C ALA A 15 -1.26 -57.02 9.66
N ASN A 16 -1.13 -56.00 10.54
CA ASN A 16 0.16 -55.41 10.89
C ASN A 16 0.24 -55.01 12.38
N PRO A 17 0.45 -55.98 13.29
CA PRO A 17 0.33 -55.80 14.74
C PRO A 17 1.38 -54.84 15.34
N LEU A 18 2.53 -54.65 14.68
CA LEU A 18 3.59 -53.72 15.11
C LEU A 18 3.19 -52.24 14.94
N HIS A 19 2.40 -51.93 13.92
CA HIS A 19 1.92 -50.57 13.69
C HIS A 19 0.86 -50.18 14.75
N TYR A 20 -0.02 -51.12 15.10
CA TYR A 20 -1.05 -50.92 16.10
C TYR A 20 -0.52 -50.90 17.54
N THR A 21 0.45 -51.75 17.89
CA THR A 21 1.06 -51.75 19.24
C THR A 21 1.73 -50.42 19.59
N ALA A 22 2.42 -49.78 18.64
CA ALA A 22 3.01 -48.46 18.86
C ALA A 22 1.96 -47.35 19.09
N LEU A 23 0.81 -47.47 18.43
CA LEU A 23 -0.31 -46.52 18.52
C LEU A 23 -1.13 -46.73 19.81
N LEU A 24 -1.41 -47.98 20.15
CA LEU A 24 -2.10 -48.40 21.37
C LEU A 24 -1.30 -48.07 22.63
N ASN A 25 0.02 -48.33 22.61
CA ASN A 25 0.90 -47.92 23.71
C ASN A 25 0.93 -46.39 23.90
N ARG A 26 0.76 -45.61 22.82
CA ARG A 26 0.70 -44.13 22.89
C ARG A 26 -0.62 -43.60 23.43
N CYS A 27 -1.72 -44.34 23.25
CA CYS A 27 -3.02 -44.03 23.83
C CYS A 27 -3.21 -44.62 25.24
N HIS A 28 -2.14 -45.11 25.88
CA HIS A 28 -2.17 -45.80 27.17
C HIS A 28 -3.07 -47.04 27.22
N PHE A 29 -3.30 -47.70 26.08
CA PHE A 29 -3.95 -49.01 26.08
C PHE A 29 -2.96 -50.08 26.52
N GLY A 30 -3.30 -50.79 27.59
CA GLY A 30 -2.60 -51.99 27.97
C GLY A 30 -2.97 -53.12 27.00
N ILE A 31 -2.00 -53.62 26.26
CA ILE A 31 -2.17 -54.85 25.49
C ILE A 31 -1.87 -56.00 26.46
N VAL A 32 -2.91 -56.73 26.85
CA VAL A 32 -2.75 -57.95 27.65
C VAL A 32 -2.91 -59.13 26.72
N THR A 33 -1.78 -59.71 26.33
CA THR A 33 -1.77 -60.99 25.61
C THR A 33 -1.96 -62.09 26.65
N LEU A 34 -3.13 -62.73 26.67
CA LEU A 34 -3.37 -63.89 27.53
C LEU A 34 -2.67 -65.12 26.93
N ALA A 35 -2.39 -66.12 27.78
CA ALA A 35 -1.64 -67.34 27.45
C ALA A 35 -2.21 -68.17 26.27
N ASN A 36 -3.40 -67.83 25.78
CA ASN A 36 -4.10 -68.53 24.71
C ASN A 36 -3.94 -67.85 23.33
N ASN A 37 -2.99 -66.93 23.18
CA ASN A 37 -2.83 -66.04 22.00
C ASN A 37 -4.04 -65.13 21.72
N VAL A 38 -4.95 -64.96 22.69
CA VAL A 38 -6.05 -64.00 22.59
C VAL A 38 -5.57 -62.67 23.17
N THR A 39 -5.46 -61.67 22.32
CA THR A 39 -5.03 -60.32 22.70
C THR A 39 -6.24 -59.53 23.18
N HIS A 40 -6.30 -59.18 24.47
CA HIS A 40 -7.32 -58.30 25.02
C HIS A 40 -6.78 -56.88 25.17
N LEU A 41 -7.57 -55.91 24.71
CA LEU A 41 -7.32 -54.48 24.94
C LEU A 41 -7.95 -54.08 26.28
N VAL A 42 -7.12 -53.67 27.23
CA VAL A 42 -7.59 -53.17 28.53
C VAL A 42 -7.75 -51.66 28.44
N PHE A 43 -8.99 -51.21 28.56
CA PHE A 43 -9.35 -49.78 28.58
C PHE A 43 -9.08 -49.18 29.98
N PRO A 44 -8.50 -47.98 30.09
CA PRO A 44 -8.32 -47.32 31.38
C PRO A 44 -9.68 -47.00 32.02
N LYS A 45 -9.84 -47.38 33.30
CA LYS A 45 -11.12 -47.35 34.04
C LYS A 45 -11.72 -45.94 34.27
N HIS A 46 -10.94 -44.87 34.12
CA HIS A 46 -11.35 -43.49 34.46
C HIS A 46 -10.81 -42.39 33.53
N GLY A 47 -10.45 -42.70 32.29
CA GLY A 47 -10.20 -41.67 31.27
C GLY A 47 -11.43 -41.53 30.40
N SER A 48 -11.88 -40.30 30.11
CA SER A 48 -12.74 -40.07 28.95
C SER A 48 -12.03 -40.72 27.76
N LEU A 49 -12.64 -41.78 27.23
CA LEU A 49 -12.16 -42.46 26.04
C LEU A 49 -12.06 -41.38 24.97
N ASP A 50 -10.84 -41.00 24.57
CA ASP A 50 -10.66 -40.16 23.38
C ASP A 50 -11.06 -41.04 22.20
N PHE A 51 -12.38 -41.15 22.00
CA PHE A 51 -13.05 -41.75 20.84
C PHE A 51 -12.42 -41.23 19.55
N ILE A 52 -11.83 -40.04 19.59
CA ILE A 52 -10.99 -39.39 18.59
C ILE A 52 -9.86 -40.30 18.07
N CYS A 53 -9.14 -41.04 18.91
CA CYS A 53 -8.00 -41.88 18.46
C CYS A 53 -8.43 -43.14 17.68
N LEU A 54 -9.56 -43.76 18.04
CA LEU A 54 -10.10 -44.93 17.35
C LEU A 54 -11.00 -44.56 16.15
N HIS A 55 -11.66 -43.39 16.19
CA HIS A 55 -12.47 -42.91 15.06
C HIS A 55 -11.64 -42.29 13.93
N LEU A 56 -10.55 -41.56 14.22
CA LEU A 56 -9.74 -40.94 13.17
C LEU A 56 -8.99 -41.96 12.30
N LEU A 57 -8.71 -43.15 12.81
CA LEU A 57 -8.10 -44.24 12.01
C LEU A 57 -9.07 -44.87 11.01
N ASN A 58 -10.38 -44.77 11.27
CA ASN A 58 -11.37 -45.52 10.50
C ASN A 58 -12.11 -44.66 9.46
N TYR A 59 -11.82 -43.36 9.37
CA TYR A 59 -12.47 -42.46 8.42
C TYR A 59 -11.58 -42.24 7.20
N THR A 60 -11.53 -43.24 6.32
CA THR A 60 -10.84 -43.15 5.02
C THR A 60 -11.80 -42.83 3.88
N THR A 61 -13.12 -42.86 4.12
CA THR A 61 -14.13 -42.62 3.08
C THR A 61 -14.89 -41.30 3.28
N GLN A 62 -15.41 -40.72 2.19
CA GLN A 62 -16.24 -39.52 2.24
C GLN A 62 -17.46 -39.67 3.16
N ALA A 63 -18.16 -40.82 3.11
CA ALA A 63 -19.34 -41.09 3.94
C ALA A 63 -19.02 -41.06 5.44
N GLN A 64 -17.82 -41.51 5.80
CA GLN A 64 -17.29 -41.47 7.15
C GLN A 64 -16.95 -40.05 7.62
N CYS A 65 -16.37 -39.23 6.73
CA CYS A 65 -16.17 -37.80 6.97
C CYS A 65 -17.51 -37.09 7.20
N GLU A 66 -18.49 -37.36 6.33
CA GLU A 66 -19.83 -36.79 6.42
C GLU A 66 -20.53 -37.23 7.71
N ALA A 67 -20.42 -38.49 8.10
CA ALA A 67 -20.93 -38.99 9.37
C ALA A 67 -20.26 -38.31 10.59
N PHE A 68 -18.94 -38.12 10.55
CA PHE A 68 -18.19 -37.41 11.60
C PHE A 68 -18.59 -35.94 11.72
N THR A 69 -18.77 -35.27 10.58
CA THR A 69 -19.26 -33.89 10.52
C THR A 69 -20.76 -33.76 10.81
N GLY A 70 -21.45 -34.86 11.11
CA GLY A 70 -22.82 -34.88 11.60
C GLY A 70 -23.91 -35.12 10.54
N GLY A 71 -23.52 -35.52 9.33
CA GLY A 71 -24.38 -36.03 8.25
C GLY A 71 -25.29 -34.96 7.64
N GLY A 72 -24.90 -34.41 6.49
CA GLY A 72 -25.72 -33.54 5.64
C GLY A 72 -25.10 -32.17 5.34
N LEU A 73 -25.59 -31.52 4.28
CA LEU A 73 -25.22 -30.15 3.87
C LEU A 73 -25.41 -29.08 4.98
N SER A 74 -26.13 -29.42 6.06
CA SER A 74 -26.63 -28.48 7.08
C SER A 74 -25.85 -28.45 8.40
N LYS A 75 -24.90 -29.35 8.65
CA LYS A 75 -24.11 -29.32 9.91
C LYS A 75 -22.69 -28.85 9.65
N TRP A 76 -22.54 -27.54 9.73
CA TRP A 76 -21.26 -26.87 9.75
C TRP A 76 -20.58 -27.26 11.06
N THR A 77 -19.60 -28.16 11.05
CA THR A 77 -18.69 -28.27 12.18
C THR A 77 -17.77 -27.06 12.12
N LEU A 78 -18.27 -25.94 12.65
CA LEU A 78 -17.45 -24.77 12.95
C LEU A 78 -16.31 -25.22 13.86
N TYR A 79 -15.14 -24.60 13.70
CA TYR A 79 -14.08 -24.82 14.68
C TYR A 79 -14.55 -24.44 16.08
N SER A 80 -13.94 -25.07 17.08
CA SER A 80 -14.16 -24.66 18.46
C SER A 80 -13.78 -23.17 18.60
N GLY A 81 -14.49 -22.43 19.46
CA GLY A 81 -14.20 -21.01 19.67
C GLY A 81 -12.73 -20.76 20.07
N ILE A 82 -12.11 -21.72 20.78
CA ILE A 82 -10.70 -21.68 21.18
C ILE A 82 -9.76 -21.78 19.97
N ASP A 83 -10.08 -22.65 19.00
CA ASP A 83 -9.30 -22.78 17.77
C ASP A 83 -9.43 -21.55 16.88
N VAL A 84 -10.66 -21.00 16.75
CA VAL A 84 -10.89 -19.74 16.04
C VAL A 84 -10.07 -18.61 16.67
N TRP A 85 -10.15 -18.47 18.00
CA TRP A 85 -9.41 -17.44 18.74
C TRP A 85 -7.89 -17.57 18.56
N THR A 86 -7.35 -18.78 18.72
CA THR A 86 -5.91 -19.03 18.56
C THR A 86 -5.43 -18.62 17.16
N ARG A 87 -6.24 -18.83 16.13
CA ARG A 87 -5.89 -18.44 14.76
C ARG A 87 -6.00 -16.94 14.53
N LEU A 88 -7.03 -16.30 15.08
CA LEU A 88 -7.12 -14.85 15.06
C LEU A 88 -5.88 -14.24 15.73
N GLU A 89 -5.48 -14.77 16.89
CA GLU A 89 -4.31 -14.33 17.63
C GLU A 89 -3.00 -14.50 16.83
N VAL A 90 -2.77 -15.69 16.26
CA VAL A 90 -1.52 -15.99 15.54
C VAL A 90 -1.45 -15.28 14.19
N TRP A 91 -2.55 -15.24 13.44
CA TRP A 91 -2.54 -14.82 12.04
C TRP A 91 -3.07 -13.42 11.79
N LYS A 92 -4.12 -13.03 12.52
CA LYS A 92 -4.88 -11.82 12.21
C LYS A 92 -4.52 -10.64 13.10
N ILE A 93 -4.03 -10.87 14.33
CA ILE A 93 -3.49 -9.79 15.16
C ILE A 93 -2.24 -9.16 14.52
N PRO A 94 -1.20 -9.91 14.07
CA PRO A 94 -0.05 -9.28 13.41
C PRO A 94 -0.43 -8.51 12.15
N LEU A 95 -1.39 -9.05 11.38
CA LEU A 95 -1.96 -8.38 10.21
C LEU A 95 -2.67 -7.08 10.60
N LEU A 96 -3.51 -7.11 11.65
CA LEU A 96 -4.21 -5.93 12.17
C LEU A 96 -3.21 -4.90 12.70
N LEU A 97 -2.18 -5.32 13.43
CA LEU A 97 -1.11 -4.44 13.91
C LEU A 97 -0.41 -3.74 12.75
N LEU A 98 -0.14 -4.46 11.64
CA LEU A 98 0.44 -3.88 10.44
C LEU A 98 -0.51 -2.86 9.77
N ILE A 99 -1.80 -3.20 9.65
CA ILE A 99 -2.83 -2.29 9.13
C ILE A 99 -2.95 -1.02 9.99
N LEU A 100 -2.87 -1.15 11.31
CA LEU A 100 -2.90 -0.02 12.24
C LEU A 100 -1.67 0.89 12.13
N GLN A 101 -0.57 0.42 11.50
CA GLN A 101 0.58 1.26 11.17
C GLN A 101 0.46 1.99 9.84
N PHE A 102 -0.59 1.73 9.06
CA PHE A 102 -0.88 2.51 7.86
C PHE A 102 -1.16 3.96 8.28
N SER A 103 -0.45 4.92 7.68
CA SER A 103 -0.55 6.32 8.07
C SER A 103 -1.88 6.89 7.60
N CYS A 104 -2.88 7.00 8.47
CA CYS A 104 -4.18 7.58 8.14
C CYS A 104 -4.19 9.07 8.46
N VAL A 105 -4.69 9.90 7.55
CA VAL A 105 -4.91 11.33 7.83
C VAL A 105 -5.85 11.43 9.04
N ALA A 106 -5.60 12.41 9.92
CA ALA A 106 -6.43 12.69 11.09
C ALA A 106 -7.81 13.24 10.68
N LEU A 107 -8.60 12.40 10.02
CA LEU A 107 -9.96 12.71 9.62
C LEU A 107 -10.89 12.60 10.83
N ALA A 108 -12.11 13.11 10.69
CA ALA A 108 -13.14 12.86 11.70
C ALA A 108 -13.33 11.35 11.90
N TRP A 109 -13.72 10.92 13.10
CA TRP A 109 -13.79 9.51 13.49
C TRP A 109 -14.55 8.62 12.48
N HIS A 110 -15.55 9.17 11.78
CA HIS A 110 -16.36 8.47 10.78
C HIS A 110 -15.62 8.20 9.45
N ALA A 111 -14.54 8.93 9.16
CA ALA A 111 -13.74 8.78 7.94
C ALA A 111 -12.52 7.85 8.14
N TYR A 112 -12.18 7.49 9.37
CA TYR A 112 -11.20 6.43 9.64
C TYR A 112 -11.64 5.06 9.07
N PRO A 113 -12.90 4.59 9.30
CA PRO A 113 -13.41 3.39 8.64
C PRO A 113 -13.32 3.45 7.12
N PHE A 114 -13.54 4.63 6.52
CA PHE A 114 -13.41 4.79 5.07
C PHE A 114 -11.98 4.51 4.59
N THR A 115 -10.95 5.05 5.25
CA THR A 115 -9.55 4.78 4.86
C THR A 115 -9.22 3.29 5.00
N LEU A 116 -9.69 2.64 6.07
CA LEU A 116 -9.50 1.21 6.29
C LEU A 116 -10.23 0.36 5.23
N PHE A 117 -11.48 0.72 4.92
CA PHE A 117 -12.25 0.05 3.88
C PHE A 117 -11.72 0.32 2.47
N HIS A 118 -11.12 1.48 2.23
CA HIS A 118 -10.42 1.76 0.99
C HIS A 118 -9.18 0.88 0.86
N LEU A 119 -8.35 0.82 1.92
CA LEU A 119 -7.15 0.00 1.96
C LEU A 119 -7.43 -1.49 1.69
N LEU A 120 -8.45 -2.05 2.34
CA LEU A 120 -8.81 -3.46 2.20
C LEU A 120 -9.64 -3.77 0.95
N GLY A 121 -10.48 -2.83 0.53
CA GLY A 121 -11.43 -3.00 -0.57
C GLY A 121 -10.83 -2.67 -1.94
N ASN A 122 -9.80 -1.84 -1.99
CA ASN A 122 -9.10 -1.45 -3.20
C ASN A 122 -7.58 -1.29 -2.95
N PRO A 123 -6.88 -2.41 -2.68
CA PRO A 123 -5.46 -2.37 -2.31
C PRO A 123 -4.58 -1.82 -3.45
N GLU A 124 -4.97 -2.09 -4.69
CA GLU A 124 -4.27 -1.59 -5.86
C GLU A 124 -4.32 -0.06 -5.93
N ASN A 125 -5.51 0.53 -5.80
CA ASN A 125 -5.66 1.97 -5.85
C ASN A 125 -4.95 2.64 -4.67
N SER A 126 -4.96 2.00 -3.49
CA SER A 126 -4.25 2.47 -2.31
C SER A 126 -2.75 2.56 -2.56
N ILE A 127 -2.13 1.50 -3.09
CA ILE A 127 -0.69 1.51 -3.43
C ILE A 127 -0.41 2.49 -4.57
N ALA A 128 -1.24 2.51 -5.62
CA ALA A 128 -1.07 3.41 -6.75
C ALA A 128 -1.10 4.88 -6.29
N SER A 129 -2.00 5.24 -5.37
CA SER A 129 -2.09 6.58 -4.77
C SER A 129 -0.83 6.99 -4.01
N LEU A 130 -0.24 6.05 -3.26
CA LEU A 130 1.06 6.27 -2.61
C LEU A 130 2.18 6.50 -3.64
N LEU A 131 2.22 5.68 -4.70
CA LEU A 131 3.19 5.84 -5.79
C LEU A 131 2.99 7.15 -6.56
N TYR A 132 1.75 7.59 -6.74
CA TYR A 132 1.42 8.89 -7.35
C TYR A 132 1.92 10.05 -6.51
N THR A 133 1.72 9.97 -5.20
CA THR A 133 2.18 10.97 -4.24
C THR A 133 3.70 11.11 -4.29
N LEU A 134 4.41 9.98 -4.27
CA LEU A 134 5.86 9.95 -4.47
C LEU A 134 6.27 10.51 -5.84
N SER A 135 5.56 10.14 -6.90
CA SER A 135 5.90 10.61 -8.26
C SER A 135 5.66 12.10 -8.45
N SER A 136 4.60 12.66 -7.88
CA SER A 136 4.30 14.10 -7.95
C SER A 136 5.40 14.89 -7.23
N CYS A 137 5.73 14.48 -6.01
CA CYS A 137 6.81 15.08 -5.23
C CYS A 137 8.16 15.00 -5.98
N GLN A 138 8.45 13.87 -6.65
CA GLN A 138 9.69 13.65 -7.39
C GLN A 138 9.80 14.62 -8.56
N SER A 139 8.72 14.79 -9.31
CA SER A 139 8.66 15.73 -10.45
C SER A 139 8.88 17.16 -10.00
N ARG A 140 8.25 17.58 -8.90
CA ARG A 140 8.45 18.92 -8.32
C ARG A 140 9.89 19.13 -7.84
N ALA A 141 10.47 18.15 -7.16
CA ALA A 141 11.86 18.18 -6.73
C ALA A 141 12.82 18.33 -7.92
N LEU A 142 12.63 17.55 -8.99
CA LEU A 142 13.45 17.64 -10.20
C LEU A 142 13.36 19.02 -10.85
N LEU A 143 12.14 19.54 -11.04
CA LEU A 143 11.93 20.87 -11.63
C LEU A 143 12.64 21.96 -10.81
N LEU A 144 12.55 21.89 -9.48
CA LEU A 144 13.24 22.84 -8.61
C LEU A 144 14.76 22.71 -8.75
N ILE A 145 15.32 21.50 -8.70
CA ILE A 145 16.76 21.27 -8.87
C ILE A 145 17.24 21.82 -10.22
N GLU A 146 16.49 21.62 -11.30
CA GLU A 146 16.83 22.17 -12.62
C GLU A 146 16.82 23.70 -12.62
N THR A 147 15.81 24.33 -12.01
CA THR A 147 15.74 25.80 -11.92
C THR A 147 16.91 26.36 -11.10
N TYR A 148 17.26 25.75 -9.96
CA TYR A 148 18.36 26.19 -9.11
C TYR A 148 19.74 25.95 -9.75
N ALA A 149 19.92 24.84 -10.47
CA ALA A 149 21.18 24.52 -11.13
C ALA A 149 21.53 25.49 -12.27
N LEU A 150 20.54 26.20 -12.82
CA LEU A 150 20.75 27.18 -13.89
C LEU A 150 21.10 28.57 -13.36
N THR A 151 20.68 28.93 -12.15
CA THR A 151 20.80 30.29 -11.63
C THR A 151 22.09 30.56 -10.87
N GLU A 152 22.70 29.55 -10.22
CA GLU A 152 23.88 29.78 -9.37
C GLU A 152 25.01 28.78 -9.63
N PRO A 153 26.27 29.24 -9.83
CA PRO A 153 27.42 28.36 -9.96
C PRO A 153 27.65 27.56 -8.68
N PHE A 154 27.91 26.26 -8.84
CA PHE A 154 27.96 25.17 -7.84
C PHE A 154 28.91 25.33 -6.62
N GLU A 155 29.52 26.50 -6.42
CA GLU A 155 30.43 26.74 -5.29
C GLU A 155 29.72 27.03 -3.96
N ILE A 156 28.39 27.05 -3.93
CA ILE A 156 27.65 27.49 -2.75
C ILE A 156 27.25 26.32 -1.84
N GLU A 157 27.71 26.46 -0.60
CA GLU A 157 27.34 25.84 0.69
C GLU A 157 26.20 24.80 0.72
N ASP A 158 26.38 23.80 1.60
CA ASP A 158 25.37 22.81 2.02
C ASP A 158 23.98 23.40 2.35
N GLU A 159 23.90 24.71 2.60
CA GLU A 159 22.67 25.45 2.83
C GLU A 159 21.72 25.45 1.61
N ILE A 160 22.23 25.64 0.39
CA ILE A 160 21.40 25.68 -0.83
C ILE A 160 20.89 24.30 -1.20
N ARG A 161 21.66 23.25 -0.90
CA ARG A 161 21.25 21.84 -1.09
C ARG A 161 20.00 21.46 -0.30
N LEU A 162 19.61 22.24 0.71
CA LEU A 162 18.42 21.99 1.53
C LEU A 162 17.19 22.80 1.08
N GLU A 163 17.33 23.79 0.21
CA GLU A 163 16.21 24.69 -0.10
C GLU A 163 15.19 24.09 -1.04
N TRP A 164 15.62 23.46 -2.14
CA TRP A 164 14.71 22.77 -3.08
C TRP A 164 13.81 21.76 -2.36
N LYS A 165 14.36 21.17 -1.29
CA LYS A 165 13.71 20.23 -0.39
C LYS A 165 12.54 20.85 0.36
N HIS A 166 12.72 22.03 0.92
CA HIS A 166 11.66 22.82 1.55
C HIS A 166 10.61 23.28 0.53
N TYR A 167 11.04 23.68 -0.69
CA TYR A 167 10.13 24.09 -1.77
C TYR A 167 9.24 22.94 -2.21
N ALA A 168 9.83 21.77 -2.47
CA ALA A 168 9.09 20.59 -2.84
C ALA A 168 8.08 20.21 -1.75
N LEU A 169 8.46 20.31 -0.47
CA LEU A 169 7.56 20.00 0.65
C LEU A 169 6.35 20.92 0.70
N ILE A 170 6.56 22.23 0.57
CA ILE A 170 5.49 23.24 0.58
C ILE A 170 4.56 23.02 -0.62
N LEU A 171 5.11 22.86 -1.83
CA LEU A 171 4.31 22.64 -3.04
C LEU A 171 3.46 21.35 -2.96
N VAL A 172 4.03 20.28 -2.41
CA VAL A 172 3.29 19.03 -2.19
C VAL A 172 2.21 19.22 -1.11
N SER A 173 2.45 20.03 -0.08
CA SER A 173 1.42 20.33 0.91
C SER A 173 0.26 21.15 0.33
N TYR A 174 0.49 22.03 -0.65
CA TYR A 174 -0.59 22.65 -1.42
C TYR A 174 -1.37 21.62 -2.25
N ASP A 175 -0.67 20.71 -2.95
CA ASP A 175 -1.32 19.61 -3.69
C ASP A 175 -2.24 18.76 -2.80
N GLU A 176 -1.82 18.46 -1.57
CA GLU A 176 -2.58 17.70 -0.58
C GLU A 176 -3.82 18.44 -0.05
N CYS A 177 -3.83 19.77 -0.16
CA CYS A 177 -4.94 20.62 0.25
C CYS A 177 -5.92 20.92 -0.90
N GLY A 178 -5.66 20.43 -2.12
CA GLY A 178 -6.54 20.62 -3.27
C GLY A 178 -6.25 21.89 -4.08
N ASP A 179 -5.46 22.82 -3.55
CA ASP A 179 -5.00 24.00 -4.30
C ASP A 179 -3.84 23.61 -5.22
N CYS A 180 -4.23 23.14 -6.40
CA CYS A 180 -3.32 22.84 -7.50
C CYS A 180 -3.07 24.06 -8.39
N GLY A 181 -3.43 25.26 -7.92
CA GLY A 181 -3.28 26.50 -8.68
C GLY A 181 -1.82 26.80 -9.02
N ASP A 182 -1.58 27.98 -9.57
CA ASP A 182 -0.23 28.41 -9.94
C ASP A 182 0.65 28.78 -8.74
N VAL A 183 0.54 28.03 -7.64
CA VAL A 183 1.31 28.21 -6.41
C VAL A 183 2.81 28.09 -6.70
N ALA A 184 3.18 27.24 -7.65
CA ALA A 184 4.57 27.13 -8.09
C ALA A 184 5.07 28.44 -8.73
N SER A 185 4.33 29.03 -9.68
CA SER A 185 4.78 30.33 -10.22
C SER A 185 4.62 31.45 -9.20
N PHE A 186 3.60 31.44 -8.35
CA PHE A 186 3.41 32.45 -7.31
C PHE A 186 4.61 32.48 -6.35
N ILE A 187 5.04 31.31 -5.87
CA ILE A 187 6.22 31.20 -5.01
C ILE A 187 7.49 31.61 -5.75
N LEU A 188 7.63 31.27 -7.04
CA LEU A 188 8.78 31.67 -7.86
C LEU A 188 8.79 33.17 -8.16
N LYS A 189 7.64 33.78 -8.46
CA LYS A 189 7.46 35.22 -8.66
C LYS A 189 7.81 35.98 -7.38
N ALA A 190 7.29 35.52 -6.25
CA ALA A 190 7.63 36.06 -4.93
C ALA A 190 9.14 35.96 -4.67
N LYS A 191 9.75 34.79 -4.94
CA LYS A 191 11.20 34.61 -4.79
C LYS A 191 11.97 35.63 -5.63
N ASN A 192 11.68 35.72 -6.93
CA ASN A 192 12.40 36.59 -7.87
C ASN A 192 12.26 38.06 -7.49
N ALA A 193 11.03 38.51 -7.16
CA ALA A 193 10.79 39.89 -6.71
C ALA A 193 11.54 40.23 -5.42
N MET A 194 11.75 39.24 -4.54
CA MET A 194 12.45 39.46 -3.28
C MET A 194 13.96 39.33 -3.40
N GLU A 195 14.50 38.61 -4.38
CA GLU A 195 15.95 38.52 -4.65
C GLU A 195 16.57 39.90 -4.91
N GLU A 196 15.80 40.83 -5.48
CA GLU A 196 16.22 42.22 -5.71
C GLU A 196 16.32 43.04 -4.41
N GLN A 197 15.74 42.57 -3.30
CA GLN A 197 15.66 43.29 -2.03
C GLN A 197 16.22 42.45 -0.87
N PRO A 198 17.52 42.59 -0.51
CA PRO A 198 18.21 41.68 0.41
C PRO A 198 17.54 41.48 1.78
N LEU A 199 16.90 42.53 2.30
CA LEU A 199 16.20 42.47 3.59
C LEU A 199 14.92 41.62 3.49
N HIS A 200 14.13 41.82 2.44
CA HIS A 200 12.93 41.03 2.17
C HIS A 200 13.28 39.59 1.82
N TYR A 201 14.34 39.37 1.03
CA TYR A 201 14.85 38.02 0.75
C TYR A 201 15.18 37.24 2.03
N LYS A 202 15.88 37.87 3.00
CA LYS A 202 16.22 37.24 4.28
C LYS A 202 14.97 36.90 5.10
N GLN A 203 13.97 37.78 5.11
CA GLN A 203 12.71 37.55 5.81
C GLN A 203 11.90 36.43 5.16
N PHE A 204 11.79 36.44 3.83
CA PHE A 204 11.17 35.38 3.04
C PHE A 204 11.83 34.03 3.30
N ARG A 205 13.16 33.94 3.15
CA ARG A 205 13.94 32.71 3.38
C ARG A 205 13.71 32.17 4.79
N LYS A 206 13.64 33.05 5.80
CA LYS A 206 13.34 32.67 7.19
C LYS A 206 11.91 32.14 7.34
N SER A 207 10.91 32.84 6.84
CA SER A 207 9.50 32.43 6.93
C SER A 207 9.24 31.14 6.16
N PHE A 208 9.84 31.01 4.99
CA PHE A 208 9.78 29.85 4.14
C PHE A 208 10.38 28.59 4.81
N ARG A 209 11.60 28.71 5.37
CA ARG A 209 12.21 27.61 6.15
C ARG A 209 11.39 27.26 7.38
N LYS A 210 10.84 28.27 8.06
CA LYS A 210 9.96 28.05 9.21
C LYS A 210 8.73 27.26 8.79
N LEU A 211 8.04 27.67 7.72
CA LEU A 211 6.88 26.94 7.19
C LEU A 211 7.24 25.50 6.83
N ALA A 212 8.31 25.29 6.06
CA ALA A 212 8.74 23.94 5.69
C ALA A 212 9.08 23.08 6.91
N GLY A 213 9.77 23.65 7.91
CA GLY A 213 10.04 22.98 9.18
C GLY A 213 8.77 22.66 9.96
N ASP A 214 7.78 23.56 9.96
CA ASP A 214 6.49 23.39 10.62
C ASP A 214 5.60 22.36 9.90
N LEU A 215 5.69 22.26 8.58
CA LEU A 215 5.01 21.22 7.77
C LEU A 215 5.69 19.86 7.94
N ALA A 216 7.03 19.82 7.97
CA ALA A 216 7.79 18.59 8.22
C ALA A 216 7.55 18.06 9.64
N ALA A 217 7.45 18.96 10.63
CA ALA A 217 7.12 18.59 12.01
C ALA A 217 5.68 18.09 12.16
N ASP A 218 4.74 18.62 11.39
CA ASP A 218 3.34 18.20 11.42
C ASP A 218 3.11 16.84 10.75
N ARG A 219 4.01 16.41 9.84
CA ARG A 219 3.97 15.07 9.26
C ARG A 219 4.41 14.03 10.27
N GLN A 220 3.48 13.17 10.69
CA GLN A 220 3.82 11.99 11.48
C GLN A 220 4.50 10.95 10.59
N THR A 221 5.81 10.79 10.76
CA THR A 221 6.54 9.66 10.18
C THR A 221 6.70 8.58 11.23
N THR A 222 5.84 7.56 11.20
CA THR A 222 5.93 6.38 12.09
C THR A 222 6.96 5.35 11.62
N SER A 223 7.91 5.75 10.76
CA SER A 223 8.88 4.86 10.11
C SER A 223 9.51 3.81 11.02
N LEU A 224 9.96 4.18 12.22
CA LEU A 224 10.55 3.23 13.18
C LEU A 224 9.53 2.20 13.68
N LEU A 225 8.33 2.64 14.07
CA LEU A 225 7.26 1.76 14.54
C LEU A 225 6.76 0.86 13.40
N THR A 226 6.69 1.39 12.18
CA THR A 226 6.40 0.63 10.97
C THR A 226 7.45 -0.45 10.71
N VAL A 227 8.75 -0.15 10.82
CA VAL A 227 9.81 -1.15 10.68
C VAL A 227 9.66 -2.27 11.72
N TYR A 228 9.35 -1.93 12.98
CA TYR A 228 9.08 -2.94 14.01
C TYR A 228 7.84 -3.78 13.69
N ALA A 229 6.74 -3.16 13.23
CA ALA A 229 5.54 -3.89 12.86
C ALA A 229 5.75 -4.81 11.65
N LEU A 230 6.51 -4.36 10.64
CA LEU A 230 6.91 -5.19 9.50
C LEU A 230 7.78 -6.37 9.95
N PHE A 231 8.72 -6.13 10.85
CA PHE A 231 9.55 -7.19 11.41
C PHE A 231 8.72 -8.22 12.19
N ILE A 232 7.80 -7.78 13.06
CA ILE A 232 6.87 -8.64 13.79
C ILE A 232 5.98 -9.43 12.81
N PHE A 233 5.48 -8.79 11.76
CA PHE A 233 4.68 -9.44 10.73
C PHE A 233 5.46 -10.55 10.02
N ILE A 234 6.70 -10.30 9.60
CA ILE A 234 7.57 -11.31 8.96
C ILE A 234 7.91 -12.44 9.94
N GLN A 235 8.24 -12.11 11.20
CA GLN A 235 8.47 -13.09 12.25
C GLN A 235 7.24 -13.93 12.54
N ALA A 236 6.03 -13.37 12.47
CA ALA A 236 4.80 -14.12 12.67
C ALA A 236 4.64 -15.23 11.64
N PHE A 237 4.96 -14.98 10.36
CA PHE A 237 5.04 -16.05 9.36
C PHE A 237 6.10 -17.09 9.75
N GLY A 238 7.33 -16.68 10.05
CA GLY A 238 8.40 -17.62 10.39
C GLY A 238 8.08 -18.49 11.63
N PHE A 239 7.56 -17.88 12.69
CA PHE A 239 7.15 -18.57 13.92
C PHE A 239 5.97 -19.51 13.66
N ALA A 240 4.99 -19.06 12.90
CA ALA A 240 3.84 -19.89 12.62
C ALA A 240 4.21 -21.03 11.66
N PHE A 241 5.18 -20.82 10.77
CA PHE A 241 5.77 -21.93 10.04
C PHE A 241 6.46 -22.90 11.02
N TYR A 242 7.38 -22.41 11.84
CA TYR A 242 8.07 -23.23 12.84
C TYR A 242 7.13 -24.02 13.77
N LYS A 243 6.02 -23.41 14.21
CA LYS A 243 5.02 -24.04 15.09
C LYS A 243 4.24 -25.16 14.41
N THR A 244 4.00 -25.05 13.10
CA THR A 244 3.34 -26.10 12.33
C THR A 244 4.33 -27.23 11.97
N GLN A 245 5.63 -26.94 11.89
CA GLN A 245 6.66 -27.97 11.73
C GLN A 245 6.76 -28.84 12.99
N GLY A 246 6.62 -30.16 12.84
CA GLY A 246 6.65 -31.08 13.98
C GLY A 246 5.34 -31.14 14.77
N SER A 247 4.23 -30.68 14.17
CA SER A 247 2.93 -30.77 14.81
C SER A 247 2.45 -32.20 15.04
N ASP A 248 3.12 -33.25 14.56
CA ASP A 248 2.88 -34.64 15.00
C ASP A 248 2.86 -34.75 16.53
N LYS A 249 3.69 -33.94 17.21
CA LYS A 249 3.72 -33.82 18.69
C LYS A 249 2.63 -32.90 19.24
N ALA A 250 2.22 -31.89 18.47
CA ALA A 250 1.19 -30.93 18.87
C ALA A 250 -0.24 -31.47 18.67
N SER A 251 -0.49 -32.29 17.65
CA SER A 251 -1.75 -33.01 17.44
C SER A 251 -2.05 -33.98 18.59
N LEU A 252 -1.03 -34.40 19.34
CA LEU A 252 -1.17 -35.20 20.58
C LEU A 252 -1.39 -34.35 21.84
N GLN A 253 -0.94 -33.08 21.86
CA GLN A 253 -1.09 -32.19 23.02
C GLN A 253 -2.43 -31.45 23.05
N TYR A 254 -3.12 -31.33 21.91
CA TYR A 254 -4.46 -30.76 21.87
C TYR A 254 -5.50 -31.89 21.84
N PRO A 255 -6.41 -31.98 22.81
CA PRO A 255 -7.46 -33.02 22.85
C PRO A 255 -8.38 -32.99 21.62
N ASN A 256 -8.34 -31.91 20.82
CA ASN A 256 -9.10 -31.76 19.57
C ASN A 256 -8.26 -31.93 18.29
N GLY A 257 -6.99 -32.34 18.38
CA GLY A 257 -6.12 -32.63 17.24
C GLY A 257 -5.97 -31.48 16.24
N LYS A 258 -5.00 -30.57 16.43
CA LYS A 258 -4.70 -29.56 15.41
C LYS A 258 -4.15 -30.23 14.15
N LEU A 259 -4.91 -30.19 13.06
CA LEU A 259 -4.52 -30.76 11.77
C LEU A 259 -3.62 -29.76 11.01
N VAL A 260 -2.38 -30.17 10.68
CA VAL A 260 -1.38 -29.40 9.90
C VAL A 260 -1.98 -28.70 8.67
N ASN A 261 -2.84 -29.41 7.94
CA ASN A 261 -3.51 -28.93 6.73
C ASN A 261 -4.32 -27.65 6.95
N ILE A 262 -4.83 -27.48 8.16
CA ILE A 262 -5.66 -26.34 8.50
C ILE A 262 -4.80 -25.09 8.71
N GLU A 263 -3.68 -25.21 9.42
CA GLU A 263 -2.75 -24.10 9.61
C GLU A 263 -2.13 -23.66 8.28
N ALA A 264 -1.80 -24.60 7.40
CA ALA A 264 -1.30 -24.31 6.05
C ALA A 264 -2.27 -23.44 5.23
N HIS A 265 -3.58 -23.64 5.39
CA HIS A 265 -4.57 -22.81 4.72
C HIS A 265 -4.72 -21.44 5.36
N SER A 266 -4.64 -21.35 6.69
CA SER A 266 -4.58 -20.05 7.40
C SER A 266 -3.34 -19.24 7.01
N ILE A 267 -2.20 -19.90 6.77
CA ILE A 267 -0.98 -19.32 6.18
C ILE A 267 -1.29 -18.75 4.80
N ALA A 268 -1.82 -19.59 3.90
CA ALA A 268 -2.14 -19.21 2.52
C ALA A 268 -3.01 -17.95 2.50
N TYR A 269 -4.14 -17.96 3.22
CA TYR A 269 -5.04 -16.81 3.31
C TYR A 269 -4.42 -15.56 3.92
N SER A 270 -3.41 -15.71 4.79
CA SER A 270 -2.67 -14.56 5.31
C SER A 270 -1.66 -14.05 4.29
N ALA A 271 -1.14 -14.91 3.42
CA ALA A 271 -0.28 -14.54 2.31
C ALA A 271 -0.99 -13.68 1.25
N LEU A 272 -2.33 -13.71 1.16
CA LEU A 272 -3.12 -12.75 0.37
C LEU A 272 -2.81 -11.29 0.70
N PHE A 273 -2.34 -11.01 1.92
CA PHE A 273 -2.10 -9.67 2.44
C PHE A 273 -0.63 -9.26 2.45
N LEU A 274 0.27 -10.01 1.80
CA LEU A 274 1.69 -9.65 1.72
C LEU A 274 1.92 -8.28 1.07
N TRP A 275 1.02 -7.84 0.19
CA TRP A 275 1.03 -6.49 -0.41
C TRP A 275 0.89 -5.35 0.62
N LEU A 276 0.42 -5.61 1.85
CA LEU A 276 0.39 -4.60 2.90
C LEU A 276 1.79 -4.18 3.33
N ALA A 277 2.79 -5.05 3.21
CA ALA A 277 4.16 -4.71 3.60
C ALA A 277 4.70 -3.48 2.83
N PRO A 278 4.71 -3.45 1.49
CA PRO A 278 5.09 -2.25 0.74
C PRO A 278 4.09 -1.10 0.95
N ALA A 279 2.79 -1.35 1.05
CA ALA A 279 1.80 -0.28 1.23
C ALA A 279 2.02 0.50 2.54
N VAL A 280 2.16 -0.20 3.67
CA VAL A 280 2.39 0.40 4.98
C VAL A 280 3.77 1.04 5.06
N TYR A 281 4.79 0.42 4.46
CA TYR A 281 6.12 1.01 4.35
C TYR A 281 6.10 2.36 3.61
N LEU A 282 5.53 2.41 2.39
CA LEU A 282 5.45 3.63 1.59
C LEU A 282 4.59 4.70 2.29
N SER A 283 3.47 4.30 2.88
CA SER A 283 2.61 5.19 3.68
C SER A 283 3.37 5.80 4.86
N SER A 284 4.20 5.02 5.57
CA SER A 284 5.01 5.54 6.69
C SER A 284 6.11 6.52 6.29
N ILE A 285 6.58 6.43 5.03
CA ILE A 285 7.58 7.36 4.48
C ILE A 285 6.92 8.68 4.11
N ILE A 286 5.80 8.63 3.38
CA ILE A 286 5.03 9.82 3.00
C ILE A 286 4.55 10.52 4.28
N GLY A 287 4.10 9.73 5.25
CA GLY A 287 3.48 10.20 6.47
C GLY A 287 2.13 10.86 6.19
N VAL A 288 1.54 11.39 7.24
CA VAL A 288 0.29 12.14 7.18
C VAL A 288 0.36 13.32 8.13
N SER A 289 -0.35 14.37 7.78
CA SER A 289 -0.56 15.51 8.66
C SER A 289 -1.29 15.06 9.93
N GLN A 290 -0.74 15.43 11.08
CA GLN A 290 -1.38 15.19 12.39
C GLN A 290 -2.57 16.10 12.61
N THR A 291 -2.62 17.25 11.94
CA THR A 291 -3.63 18.27 12.17
C THR A 291 -4.33 18.67 10.88
N ASN A 292 -5.59 18.25 10.76
CA ASN A 292 -6.38 18.48 9.55
C ASN A 292 -6.58 19.96 9.21
N GLU A 293 -6.66 20.84 10.21
CA GLU A 293 -6.98 22.26 10.03
C GLU A 293 -5.73 23.15 9.95
N ARG A 294 -4.62 22.78 10.61
CA ARG A 294 -3.46 23.69 10.70
C ARG A 294 -2.63 23.77 9.44
N ILE A 295 -2.63 22.75 8.57
CA ILE A 295 -1.89 22.84 7.31
C ILE A 295 -2.49 23.92 6.40
N PRO A 296 -3.79 23.87 6.05
CA PRO A 296 -4.42 24.94 5.27
C PRO A 296 -4.21 26.33 5.89
N GLU A 297 -4.36 26.46 7.21
CA GLU A 297 -4.13 27.72 7.95
C GLU A 297 -2.69 28.23 7.73
N LYS A 298 -1.67 27.40 7.99
CA LYS A 298 -0.26 27.77 7.77
C LYS A 298 0.06 28.12 6.33
N LEU A 299 -0.57 27.44 5.36
CA LEU A 299 -0.38 27.70 3.94
C LEU A 299 -1.05 29.01 3.51
N ASN A 300 -2.23 29.33 4.05
CA ASN A 300 -2.90 30.61 3.83
C ASN A 300 -2.12 31.76 4.49
N ASP A 301 -1.70 31.62 5.75
CA ASP A 301 -0.87 32.61 6.44
C ASP A 301 0.42 32.92 5.67
N PHE A 302 1.03 31.88 5.10
CA PHE A 302 2.21 32.05 4.27
C PHE A 302 1.89 32.75 2.95
N ARG A 303 0.77 32.43 2.31
CA ARG A 303 0.30 33.10 1.11
C ARG A 303 0.07 34.60 1.36
N ASP A 304 -0.66 34.93 2.42
CA ASP A 304 -0.95 36.32 2.80
C ASP A 304 0.34 37.11 3.11
N LEU A 305 1.32 36.45 3.74
CA LEU A 305 2.66 37.03 3.94
C LEU A 305 3.37 37.30 2.61
N LEU A 306 3.31 36.38 1.65
CA LEU A 306 3.93 36.56 0.34
C LEU A 306 3.27 37.71 -0.44
N GLU A 307 1.95 37.82 -0.40
CA GLU A 307 1.22 38.93 -0.99
C GLU A 307 1.63 40.26 -0.36
N THR A 308 1.75 40.30 0.97
CA THR A 308 2.20 41.50 1.69
C THR A 308 3.62 41.92 1.29
N LEU A 309 4.53 40.95 1.13
CA LEU A 309 5.92 41.21 0.72
C LEU A 309 6.01 41.65 -0.75
N LEU A 310 5.21 41.05 -1.64
CA LEU A 310 5.12 41.43 -3.05
C LEU A 310 4.60 42.85 -3.22
N LEU A 311 3.48 43.19 -2.57
CA LEU A 311 2.95 44.55 -2.58
C LEU A 311 3.97 45.54 -2.02
N GLY A 312 4.64 45.19 -0.92
CA GLY A 312 5.70 46.03 -0.35
C GLY A 312 6.86 46.26 -1.32
N ALA A 313 7.21 45.27 -2.16
CA ALA A 313 8.25 45.39 -3.16
C ALA A 313 7.82 46.29 -4.33
N GLU A 314 6.59 46.13 -4.83
CA GLU A 314 6.02 46.96 -5.91
C GLU A 314 5.91 48.43 -5.49
N PHE A 315 5.39 48.71 -4.28
CA PHE A 315 5.30 50.07 -3.76
C PHE A 315 6.69 50.69 -3.51
N ALA A 316 7.70 49.90 -3.16
CA ALA A 316 9.07 50.40 -2.99
C ALA A 316 9.68 50.87 -4.32
N GLU A 317 9.38 50.20 -5.44
CA GLU A 317 9.81 50.65 -6.78
C GLU A 317 9.14 51.95 -7.18
N ASP A 318 7.84 52.09 -6.93
CA ASP A 318 7.12 53.33 -7.24
C ASP A 318 7.62 54.50 -6.38
N TYR A 319 7.85 54.29 -5.09
CA TYR A 319 8.45 55.31 -4.22
C TYR A 319 9.89 55.68 -4.62
N ALA A 320 10.65 54.77 -5.23
CA ALA A 320 11.99 55.06 -5.74
C ALA A 320 11.97 55.88 -7.04
N ARG A 321 10.88 55.83 -7.82
CA ARG A 321 10.69 56.66 -9.03
C ARG A 321 10.19 58.07 -8.74
N PHE A 322 9.59 58.32 -7.58
CA PHE A 322 9.30 59.68 -7.16
C PHE A 322 10.60 60.36 -6.70
N PRO A 323 11.04 61.45 -7.35
CA PRO A 323 12.16 62.23 -6.84
C PRO A 323 11.83 62.66 -5.41
N LYS A 324 12.81 62.67 -4.51
CA LYS A 324 12.66 63.10 -3.11
C LYS A 324 11.94 64.46 -3.06
N ILE A 325 10.61 64.44 -2.95
CA ILE A 325 9.85 65.63 -2.62
C ILE A 325 10.04 65.79 -1.12
N HIS A 326 11.10 66.51 -0.76
CA HIS A 326 11.17 67.13 0.54
C HIS A 326 9.92 67.99 0.67
N GLU A 327 9.12 67.69 1.69
CA GLU A 327 7.93 68.42 2.14
C GLU A 327 6.65 68.19 1.29
N LEU A 328 5.88 67.17 1.67
CA LEU A 328 4.42 67.26 1.52
C LEU A 328 3.72 67.08 2.88
N PRO A 329 2.63 67.83 3.15
CA PRO A 329 2.00 67.89 4.46
C PRO A 329 1.23 66.61 4.79
N ARG A 330 1.21 66.28 6.08
CA ARG A 330 0.67 65.06 6.71
C ARG A 330 -0.86 64.88 6.67
N THR A 331 -1.57 65.46 5.71
CA THR A 331 -3.04 65.41 5.66
C THR A 331 -3.53 65.19 4.24
N ILE A 332 -3.65 63.93 3.84
CA ILE A 332 -4.58 63.52 2.79
C ILE A 332 -5.51 62.48 3.41
N LEU A 333 -6.68 62.98 3.80
CA LEU A 333 -7.89 62.19 4.03
C LEU A 333 -8.23 61.49 2.71
N LEU A 334 -8.39 60.16 2.75
CA LEU A 334 -8.93 59.36 1.65
C LEU A 334 -10.32 59.92 1.27
N PRO A 335 -10.54 60.41 0.03
CA PRO A 335 -11.88 60.71 -0.44
C PRO A 335 -12.60 59.41 -0.77
N GLY A 336 -13.82 59.28 -0.26
CA GLY A 336 -14.73 58.21 -0.63
C GLY A 336 -15.19 58.30 -2.08
N HIS A 337 -15.56 57.12 -2.60
CA HIS A 337 -16.50 56.87 -3.70
C HIS A 337 -16.45 57.82 -4.91
N GLY A 338 -15.80 57.34 -5.98
CA GLY A 338 -16.02 57.82 -7.35
C GLY A 338 -16.09 56.65 -8.32
N HIS A 339 -17.23 56.49 -8.97
CA HIS A 339 -17.47 55.54 -10.05
C HIS A 339 -16.49 55.70 -11.22
N GLY A 340 -16.08 54.56 -11.78
CA GLY A 340 -15.84 54.41 -13.22
C GLY A 340 -14.39 54.58 -13.68
N THR A 341 -13.70 53.45 -13.87
CA THR A 341 -13.04 53.08 -15.13
C THR A 341 -12.59 51.63 -15.03
N SER A 342 -13.00 50.82 -16.01
CA SER A 342 -12.83 49.38 -16.11
C SER A 342 -11.38 48.98 -16.43
N LEU A 343 -10.51 49.11 -15.43
CA LEU A 343 -9.21 48.44 -15.35
C LEU A 343 -9.30 47.27 -14.36
N ASP A 344 -10.43 46.55 -14.37
CA ASP A 344 -10.59 45.22 -13.78
C ASP A 344 -9.93 44.19 -14.71
N GLU A 345 -8.64 44.37 -14.98
CA GLU A 345 -7.84 43.25 -15.48
C GLU A 345 -7.72 42.31 -14.28
N GLU A 346 -8.53 41.24 -14.34
CA GLU A 346 -8.78 40.23 -13.32
C GLU A 346 -7.49 39.76 -12.66
N MET A 347 -7.05 40.45 -11.61
CA MET A 347 -6.24 39.82 -10.58
C MET A 347 -7.20 38.88 -9.85
N SER A 348 -7.42 37.70 -10.45
CA SER A 348 -8.33 36.68 -9.94
C SER A 348 -7.92 36.42 -8.49
N VAL A 349 -8.68 36.97 -7.54
CA VAL A 349 -8.43 36.77 -6.12
C VAL A 349 -8.56 35.28 -5.90
N VAL A 350 -7.42 34.61 -5.75
CA VAL A 350 -7.38 33.17 -5.58
C VAL A 350 -8.06 32.88 -4.26
N SER A 351 -9.20 32.19 -4.34
CA SER A 351 -10.00 31.85 -3.16
C SER A 351 -9.12 31.22 -2.08
N PRO A 352 -9.35 31.53 -0.79
CA PRO A 352 -8.66 30.84 0.29
C PRO A 352 -8.93 29.35 0.21
N LEU A 353 -7.97 28.54 0.65
CA LEU A 353 -8.09 27.08 0.71
C LEU A 353 -9.36 26.68 1.50
N ASP A 354 -10.38 26.15 0.80
CA ASP A 354 -11.60 25.67 1.44
C ASP A 354 -11.42 24.26 2.01
N TYR A 355 -11.66 24.14 3.31
CA TYR A 355 -11.64 22.89 4.06
C TYR A 355 -12.61 21.83 3.50
N SER A 356 -13.72 22.26 2.90
CA SER A 356 -14.76 21.36 2.39
C SER A 356 -14.27 20.50 1.22
N GLU A 357 -13.34 21.01 0.40
CA GLU A 357 -12.78 20.27 -0.73
C GLU A 357 -11.79 19.18 -0.30
N ARG A 358 -11.02 19.41 0.78
CA ARG A 358 -10.10 18.42 1.35
C ARG A 358 -10.83 17.19 1.90
N HIS A 359 -12.01 17.38 2.49
CA HIS A 359 -12.87 16.27 2.94
C HIS A 359 -13.50 15.50 1.77
N ARG A 360 -13.85 16.20 0.68
CA ARG A 360 -14.45 15.57 -0.52
C ARG A 360 -13.45 14.77 -1.33
N SER A 361 -12.17 15.13 -1.31
CA SER A 361 -11.12 14.44 -2.07
C SER A 361 -10.61 13.16 -1.42
N ALA A 362 -11.04 12.83 -0.19
CA ALA A 362 -10.53 11.69 0.58
C ALA A 362 -9.00 11.72 0.83
N GLY A 363 -8.34 12.86 0.60
CA GLY A 363 -6.90 13.05 0.80
C GLY A 363 -6.01 12.20 -0.12
N ILE A 364 -4.78 11.96 0.35
CA ILE A 364 -3.64 11.26 -0.32
C ILE A 364 -4.02 9.90 -0.94
N TYR A 365 -5.19 9.34 -0.61
CA TYR A 365 -5.64 7.99 -0.98
C TYR A 365 -6.60 7.93 -2.17
N SER A 366 -6.91 9.06 -2.79
CA SER A 366 -7.61 9.09 -4.08
C SER A 366 -6.60 9.32 -5.21
N SER A 367 -6.27 8.25 -5.97
CA SER A 367 -5.36 8.28 -7.13
C SER A 367 -5.82 9.19 -8.27
N ASN A 368 -7.05 9.71 -8.18
CA ASN A 368 -7.70 10.47 -9.23
C ASN A 368 -8.03 11.91 -8.81
N PRO A 369 -7.03 12.71 -8.38
CA PRO A 369 -7.29 14.10 -8.02
C PRO A 369 -7.55 14.97 -9.26
N GLY A 370 -7.46 14.41 -10.48
CA GLY A 370 -7.66 15.10 -11.76
C GLY A 370 -9.07 14.99 -12.37
N VAL A 371 -9.94 14.09 -11.93
CA VAL A 371 -11.30 13.96 -12.52
C VAL A 371 -12.33 14.84 -11.77
N LEU A 372 -11.97 15.39 -10.61
CA LEU A 372 -12.79 16.36 -9.87
C LEU A 372 -12.42 17.82 -10.19
N ALA A 373 -11.24 18.07 -10.74
CA ALA A 373 -10.91 19.37 -11.28
C ALA A 373 -11.71 19.57 -12.58
N SER A 374 -12.74 20.40 -12.51
CA SER A 374 -13.36 21.08 -13.65
C SER A 374 -12.34 21.30 -14.78
N ALA A 375 -12.74 21.02 -16.02
CA ALA A 375 -11.92 21.20 -17.22
C ALA A 375 -11.29 22.61 -17.36
N ASN A 376 -11.72 23.58 -16.54
CA ASN A 376 -11.22 24.94 -16.54
C ASN A 376 -10.08 25.21 -15.53
N VAL A 377 -9.76 24.29 -14.59
CA VAL A 377 -8.66 24.44 -13.62
C VAL A 377 -7.46 23.54 -13.95
N ALA A 378 -7.54 22.77 -15.04
CA ALA A 378 -6.55 21.79 -15.45
C ALA A 378 -5.21 22.38 -15.96
N LEU A 379 -5.06 23.71 -16.03
CA LEU A 379 -3.96 24.30 -16.79
C LEU A 379 -2.56 24.05 -16.21
N HIS A 380 -2.40 23.87 -14.88
CA HIS A 380 -1.06 23.95 -14.26
C HIS A 380 -0.64 22.82 -13.30
N ARG A 381 -1.44 21.75 -13.17
CA ARG A 381 -0.89 20.54 -12.53
C ARG A 381 0.05 19.89 -13.54
N PRO A 382 1.30 19.51 -13.17
CA PRO A 382 2.11 18.69 -14.06
C PRO A 382 1.35 17.39 -14.26
N GLU A 383 0.65 17.26 -15.39
CA GLU A 383 -0.09 16.04 -15.70
C GLU A 383 0.93 14.91 -15.64
N LEU A 384 0.78 14.04 -14.65
CA LEU A 384 1.53 12.80 -14.60
C LEU A 384 1.25 12.10 -15.93
N GLY A 385 2.30 12.01 -16.74
CA GLY A 385 2.21 11.42 -18.06
C GLY A 385 1.52 10.06 -17.96
N LEU A 386 0.74 9.70 -18.98
CA LEU A 386 0.01 8.42 -19.01
C LEU A 386 0.93 7.24 -18.67
N ALA A 387 2.19 7.27 -19.13
CA ALA A 387 3.20 6.27 -18.80
C ALA A 387 3.47 6.13 -17.30
N THR A 388 3.59 7.25 -16.57
CA THR A 388 3.78 7.23 -15.11
C THR A 388 2.54 6.69 -14.41
N ARG A 389 1.35 7.10 -14.86
CA ARG A 389 0.08 6.55 -14.36
C ARG A 389 -0.02 5.05 -14.52
N MET A 390 0.20 4.56 -15.73
CA MET A 390 0.25 3.14 -16.01
C MET A 390 1.33 2.43 -15.19
N GLY A 391 2.50 3.05 -15.00
CA GLY A 391 3.59 2.52 -14.17
C GLY A 391 3.19 2.32 -12.70
N CYS A 392 2.51 3.31 -12.10
CA CYS A 392 2.01 3.23 -10.73
C CYS A 392 0.99 2.09 -10.57
N HIS A 393 -0.04 2.05 -11.42
CA HIS A 393 -1.07 0.99 -11.38
C HIS A 393 -0.49 -0.39 -11.68
N SER A 394 0.42 -0.51 -12.65
CA SER A 394 1.07 -1.79 -12.99
C SER A 394 1.91 -2.30 -11.83
N THR A 395 2.64 -1.42 -11.15
CA THR A 395 3.43 -1.77 -9.97
C THR A 395 2.51 -2.21 -8.82
N ALA A 396 1.41 -1.49 -8.58
CA ALA A 396 0.44 -1.83 -7.56
C ALA A 396 -0.22 -3.21 -7.82
N TRP A 397 -0.67 -3.47 -9.05
CA TRP A 397 -1.19 -4.78 -9.44
C TRP A 397 -0.14 -5.89 -9.32
N LEU A 398 1.11 -5.64 -9.68
CA LEU A 398 2.19 -6.63 -9.53
C LEU A 398 2.35 -7.06 -8.06
N LEU A 399 2.28 -6.13 -7.10
CA LEU A 399 2.38 -6.42 -5.68
C LEU A 399 1.15 -7.19 -5.15
N VAL A 400 -0.05 -6.79 -5.58
CA VAL A 400 -1.31 -7.47 -5.20
C VAL A 400 -1.37 -8.88 -5.80
N LEU A 401 -1.16 -9.01 -7.11
CA LEU A 401 -1.25 -10.29 -7.83
C LEU A 401 -0.20 -11.29 -7.37
N SER A 402 1.05 -10.85 -7.10
CA SER A 402 2.07 -11.76 -6.56
C SER A 402 1.66 -12.33 -5.19
N SER A 403 1.00 -11.55 -4.34
CA SER A 403 0.43 -12.02 -3.06
C SER A 403 -0.68 -13.06 -3.28
N VAL A 404 -1.57 -12.82 -4.24
CA VAL A 404 -2.65 -13.76 -4.60
C VAL A 404 -2.09 -15.06 -5.17
N VAL A 405 -1.14 -14.99 -6.11
CA VAL A 405 -0.52 -16.16 -6.73
C VAL A 405 0.15 -17.03 -5.67
N VAL A 406 0.90 -16.43 -4.74
CA VAL A 406 1.56 -17.15 -3.64
C VAL A 406 0.53 -17.82 -2.74
N SER A 407 -0.53 -17.11 -2.36
CA SER A 407 -1.62 -17.67 -1.56
C SER A 407 -2.29 -18.85 -2.26
N MET A 408 -2.65 -18.70 -3.54
CA MET A 408 -3.29 -19.75 -4.32
C MET A 408 -2.38 -20.97 -4.47
N GLU A 409 -1.07 -20.77 -4.67
CA GLU A 409 -0.15 -21.87 -4.85
C GLU A 409 0.06 -22.68 -3.57
N ILE A 410 0.20 -22.01 -2.42
CA ILE A 410 0.21 -22.70 -1.13
C ILE A 410 -1.09 -23.48 -0.96
N SER A 411 -2.26 -22.84 -1.15
CA SER A 411 -3.58 -23.49 -0.99
C SER A 411 -3.80 -24.67 -1.94
N ARG A 412 -3.27 -24.63 -3.16
CA ARG A 412 -3.36 -25.71 -4.16
C ARG A 412 -2.52 -26.93 -3.78
N GLU A 413 -1.37 -26.69 -3.17
CA GLU A 413 -0.46 -27.75 -2.74
C GLU A 413 -0.88 -28.41 -1.42
N VAL A 414 -1.71 -27.76 -0.60
CA VAL A 414 -2.22 -28.39 0.63
C VAL A 414 -3.11 -29.59 0.28
N PRO A 415 -2.79 -30.81 0.74
CA PRO A 415 -3.60 -31.99 0.45
C PRO A 415 -5.09 -31.86 0.87
N PRO A 416 -6.01 -32.50 0.12
CA PRO A 416 -5.78 -33.15 -1.18
C PRO A 416 -5.39 -32.15 -2.26
N VAL A 417 -4.39 -32.51 -3.07
CA VAL A 417 -3.89 -31.68 -4.15
C VAL A 417 -4.98 -31.49 -5.20
N ASN A 418 -5.04 -30.30 -5.82
CA ASN A 418 -6.02 -29.91 -6.84
C ASN A 418 -7.47 -29.77 -6.37
N ASN A 419 -7.73 -29.55 -5.07
CA ASN A 419 -9.08 -29.21 -4.64
C ASN A 419 -9.42 -27.75 -5.00
N ILE A 420 -10.43 -27.57 -5.84
CA ILE A 420 -10.87 -26.25 -6.34
C ILE A 420 -11.47 -25.40 -5.21
N CYS A 421 -12.02 -26.01 -4.15
CA CYS A 421 -12.75 -25.30 -3.10
C CYS A 421 -11.88 -24.28 -2.34
N ARG A 422 -10.61 -24.59 -2.09
CA ARG A 422 -9.72 -23.71 -1.33
C ARG A 422 -9.33 -22.48 -2.14
N PRO A 423 -8.59 -22.60 -3.26
CA PRO A 423 -8.24 -21.47 -4.13
C PRO A 423 -9.42 -20.60 -4.58
N LEU A 424 -10.64 -21.15 -4.58
CA LEU A 424 -11.84 -20.41 -4.95
C LEU A 424 -12.07 -19.19 -4.05
N GLY A 425 -11.75 -19.26 -2.76
CA GLY A 425 -11.96 -18.11 -1.89
C GLY A 425 -10.85 -17.06 -2.02
N GLU A 426 -9.60 -17.44 -2.31
CA GLU A 426 -8.55 -16.50 -2.76
C GLU A 426 -8.93 -15.85 -4.10
N LEU A 427 -9.43 -16.64 -5.05
CA LEU A 427 -9.93 -16.14 -6.32
C LEU A 427 -11.12 -15.19 -6.13
N SER A 428 -12.00 -15.48 -5.17
CA SER A 428 -13.12 -14.61 -4.81
C SER A 428 -12.63 -13.27 -4.26
N ALA A 429 -11.56 -13.27 -3.46
CA ALA A 429 -10.93 -12.03 -3.00
C ALA A 429 -10.36 -11.22 -4.17
N LEU A 430 -9.68 -11.87 -5.13
CA LEU A 430 -9.19 -11.22 -6.35
C LEU A 430 -10.33 -10.64 -7.19
N ILE A 431 -11.43 -11.39 -7.37
CA ILE A 431 -12.62 -10.92 -8.10
C ILE A 431 -13.24 -9.71 -7.41
N ALA A 432 -13.32 -9.71 -6.06
CA ALA A 432 -13.81 -8.56 -5.30
C ALA A 432 -12.95 -7.32 -5.52
N TRP A 433 -11.62 -7.46 -5.49
CA TRP A 433 -10.69 -6.36 -5.78
C TRP A 433 -10.76 -5.86 -7.22
N LEU A 434 -10.82 -6.77 -8.20
CA LEU A 434 -11.00 -6.41 -9.62
C LEU A 434 -12.32 -5.68 -9.84
N SER A 435 -13.41 -6.15 -9.23
CA SER A 435 -14.73 -5.49 -9.29
C SER A 435 -14.70 -4.11 -8.65
N SER A 436 -13.98 -3.95 -7.54
CA SER A 436 -13.75 -2.67 -6.86
C SER A 436 -12.94 -1.70 -7.72
N CYS A 437 -11.92 -2.19 -8.45
CA CYS A 437 -11.15 -1.39 -9.39
C CYS A 437 -12.00 -0.96 -10.61
N LEU A 438 -12.76 -1.89 -11.22
CA LEU A 438 -13.69 -1.57 -12.31
C LEU A 438 -14.79 -0.59 -11.87
N GLY A 439 -15.28 -0.75 -10.64
CA GLY A 439 -16.23 0.17 -10.02
C GLY A 439 -15.67 1.59 -9.91
N ASP A 440 -14.37 1.73 -9.59
CA ASP A 440 -13.72 3.03 -9.52
C ASP A 440 -13.65 3.71 -10.91
N PHE A 441 -13.27 2.96 -11.95
CA PHE A 441 -13.31 3.46 -13.33
C PHE A 441 -14.73 3.88 -13.74
N ALA A 442 -15.73 3.07 -13.41
CA ALA A 442 -17.13 3.35 -13.71
C ALA A 442 -17.64 4.62 -13.01
N ILE A 443 -17.38 4.75 -11.71
CA ILE A 443 -17.78 5.90 -10.90
C ILE A 443 -17.07 7.16 -11.41
N ASN A 444 -15.78 7.11 -11.69
CA ASN A 444 -15.04 8.27 -12.21
C ASN A 444 -15.56 8.71 -13.58
N LYS A 445 -15.97 7.77 -14.44
CA LYS A 445 -16.47 8.06 -15.79
C LYS A 445 -17.91 8.59 -15.80
N TRP A 446 -18.78 8.06 -14.95
CA TRP A 446 -20.24 8.27 -15.06
C TRP A 446 -20.90 8.98 -13.88
N ALA A 447 -20.27 9.00 -12.69
CA ALA A 447 -20.88 9.66 -11.54
C ALA A 447 -20.72 11.18 -11.59
N ARG A 448 -21.79 11.87 -11.15
CA ARG A 448 -21.74 13.32 -10.90
C ARG A 448 -20.72 13.61 -9.79
N PRO A 449 -20.03 14.77 -9.82
CA PRO A 449 -19.05 15.14 -8.80
C PRO A 449 -19.59 15.04 -7.37
N GLU A 450 -20.84 15.46 -7.15
CA GLU A 450 -21.50 15.46 -5.84
C GLU A 450 -21.75 14.06 -5.26
N SER A 451 -22.03 13.06 -6.12
CA SER A 451 -22.31 11.70 -5.66
C SER A 451 -21.08 10.79 -5.66
N ARG A 452 -19.97 11.23 -6.27
CA ARG A 452 -18.76 10.43 -6.45
C ARG A 452 -18.19 9.92 -5.12
N TYR A 453 -18.05 10.79 -4.13
CA TYR A 453 -17.53 10.41 -2.81
C TYR A 453 -18.36 9.30 -2.15
N ALA A 454 -19.68 9.46 -2.12
CA ALA A 454 -20.59 8.47 -1.53
C ALA A 454 -20.53 7.13 -2.28
N LEU A 455 -20.44 7.15 -3.61
CA LEU A 455 -20.34 5.93 -4.41
C LEU A 455 -19.01 5.20 -4.19
N ILE A 456 -17.90 5.93 -4.10
CA ILE A 456 -16.58 5.35 -3.78
C ILE A 456 -16.61 4.72 -2.37
N PHE A 457 -17.14 5.44 -1.38
CA PHE A 457 -17.31 4.93 -0.01
C PHE A 457 -18.09 3.62 0.03
N TRP A 458 -19.24 3.55 -0.63
CA TRP A 458 -20.07 2.34 -0.61
C TRP A 458 -19.42 1.18 -1.36
N LYS A 459 -18.75 1.45 -2.48
CA LYS A 459 -17.97 0.46 -3.23
C LYS A 459 -16.87 -0.15 -2.36
N ASP A 460 -16.05 0.70 -1.72
CA ASP A 460 -14.94 0.25 -0.88
C ASP A 460 -15.43 -0.50 0.36
N THR A 461 -16.52 -0.03 0.97
CA THR A 461 -17.18 -0.71 2.09
C THR A 461 -17.68 -2.09 1.67
N ALA A 462 -18.37 -2.19 0.52
CA ALA A 462 -18.89 -3.47 0.03
C ALA A 462 -17.75 -4.46 -0.28
N ALA A 463 -16.70 -4.01 -0.98
CA ALA A 463 -15.54 -4.83 -1.29
C ALA A 463 -14.82 -5.28 -0.01
N SER A 464 -14.59 -4.37 0.93
CA SER A 464 -13.97 -4.69 2.22
C SER A 464 -14.78 -5.66 3.06
N CYS A 465 -16.10 -5.46 3.16
CA CYS A 465 -16.98 -6.39 3.86
C CYS A 465 -16.94 -7.79 3.22
N ALA A 466 -16.84 -7.88 1.89
CA ALA A 466 -16.66 -9.16 1.21
C ALA A 466 -15.32 -9.82 1.59
N ILE A 467 -14.21 -9.07 1.61
CA ILE A 467 -12.90 -9.58 2.05
C ILE A 467 -12.91 -10.01 3.51
N LEU A 468 -13.44 -9.19 4.42
CA LEU A 468 -13.56 -9.52 5.84
C LEU A 468 -14.45 -10.75 6.06
N THR A 469 -15.53 -10.88 5.30
CA THR A 469 -16.39 -12.06 5.32
C THR A 469 -15.61 -13.30 4.87
N LEU A 470 -14.83 -13.21 3.79
CA LEU A 470 -13.96 -14.32 3.35
C LEU A 470 -12.95 -14.72 4.42
N ILE A 471 -12.32 -13.75 5.09
CA ILE A 471 -11.42 -14.02 6.22
C ILE A 471 -12.19 -14.74 7.34
N LEU A 472 -13.36 -14.26 7.74
CA LEU A 472 -14.14 -14.89 8.81
C LEU A 472 -14.58 -16.31 8.43
N VAL A 473 -15.10 -16.49 7.21
CA VAL A 473 -15.53 -17.79 6.66
C VAL A 473 -14.38 -18.81 6.67
N THR A 474 -13.16 -18.39 6.34
CA THR A 474 -11.99 -19.26 6.41
C THR A 474 -11.61 -19.61 7.86
N GLN A 475 -11.63 -18.62 8.75
CA GLN A 475 -11.32 -18.83 10.17
C GLN A 475 -12.38 -19.65 10.91
N LEU A 476 -13.62 -19.67 10.42
CA LEU A 476 -14.70 -20.51 10.94
C LEU A 476 -14.63 -21.96 10.44
N GLY A 477 -13.76 -22.26 9.46
CA GLY A 477 -13.58 -23.61 8.93
C GLY A 477 -14.50 -24.00 7.79
N VAL A 478 -15.19 -23.03 7.19
CA VAL A 478 -16.18 -23.29 6.14
C VAL A 478 -15.55 -23.93 4.90
N LEU A 479 -14.32 -23.54 4.57
CA LEU A 479 -13.57 -24.11 3.44
C LEU A 479 -12.85 -25.43 3.78
N HIS A 480 -13.02 -25.93 5.01
CA HIS A 480 -12.45 -27.17 5.50
C HIS A 480 -13.50 -28.28 5.66
N ARG A 481 -14.59 -28.20 4.90
CA ARG A 481 -15.61 -29.27 4.83
C ARG A 481 -15.05 -30.52 4.16
N CYS A 482 -15.63 -31.67 4.48
CA CYS A 482 -15.35 -32.94 3.80
C CYS A 482 -15.44 -32.86 2.28
N ALA A 483 -16.39 -32.08 1.72
CA ALA A 483 -16.49 -31.85 0.28
C ALA A 483 -15.26 -31.13 -0.33
N CYS A 484 -14.54 -30.36 0.48
CA CYS A 484 -13.27 -29.72 0.12
C CYS A 484 -12.05 -30.61 0.44
N TYR A 485 -12.28 -31.85 0.89
CA TYR A 485 -11.27 -32.91 1.08
C TYR A 485 -11.54 -34.16 0.23
N SER A 486 -12.75 -34.35 -0.30
CA SER A 486 -13.00 -35.37 -1.31
C SER A 486 -12.53 -34.84 -2.66
N SER A 487 -11.57 -35.56 -3.26
CA SER A 487 -11.18 -35.31 -4.64
C SER A 487 -12.38 -35.59 -5.56
N SER A 488 -12.59 -34.75 -6.58
CA SER A 488 -13.54 -35.03 -7.65
C SER A 488 -13.18 -36.30 -8.44
N SER A 489 -11.95 -36.84 -8.27
CA SER A 489 -11.49 -38.09 -8.88
C SER A 489 -12.10 -39.36 -8.28
N GLY A 490 -12.98 -39.28 -7.29
CA GLY A 490 -13.76 -40.43 -6.80
C GLY A 490 -13.01 -41.39 -5.88
N ASP A 491 -11.69 -41.24 -5.70
CA ASP A 491 -10.88 -42.14 -4.86
C ASP A 491 -11.13 -42.02 -3.35
N GLY A 492 -11.99 -41.08 -2.93
CA GLY A 492 -12.60 -41.04 -1.58
C GLY A 492 -11.66 -40.89 -0.38
N ALA A 493 -10.35 -40.99 -0.57
CA ALA A 493 -9.36 -41.07 0.49
C ALA A 493 -9.16 -39.71 1.16
N ILE A 494 -9.54 -39.63 2.42
CA ILE A 494 -9.26 -38.47 3.27
C ILE A 494 -7.76 -38.45 3.59
N PHE A 495 -7.09 -37.34 3.28
CA PHE A 495 -5.69 -37.12 3.68
C PHE A 495 -5.60 -36.82 5.17
N ASN A 496 -5.63 -37.87 5.99
CA ASN A 496 -5.45 -37.77 7.44
C ASN A 496 -3.94 -37.61 7.77
N PRO A 497 -3.51 -36.50 8.39
CA PRO A 497 -2.11 -36.29 8.77
C PRO A 497 -1.60 -37.31 9.79
N LEU A 498 -2.49 -37.99 10.53
CA LEU A 498 -2.10 -39.07 11.45
C LEU A 498 -1.53 -40.31 10.73
N ILE A 499 -1.76 -40.44 9.42
CA ILE A 499 -1.10 -41.46 8.61
C ILE A 499 0.36 -41.02 8.43
N PRO A 500 1.37 -41.78 8.90
CA PRO A 500 2.77 -41.32 8.89
C PRO A 500 3.29 -40.92 7.51
N ARG A 501 2.81 -41.57 6.45
CA ARG A 501 3.13 -41.22 5.07
C ARG A 501 2.63 -39.82 4.69
N VAL A 502 1.44 -39.44 5.15
CA VAL A 502 0.85 -38.12 4.92
C VAL A 502 1.54 -37.09 5.80
N GLY A 503 1.79 -37.38 7.08
CA GLY A 503 2.57 -36.52 7.98
C GLY A 503 3.96 -36.18 7.40
N ASN A 504 4.73 -37.18 6.99
CA ASN A 504 6.03 -36.99 6.35
C ASN A 504 5.96 -36.17 5.05
N LEU A 505 4.90 -36.37 4.25
CA LEU A 505 4.67 -35.57 3.04
C LEU A 505 4.39 -34.12 3.39
N LEU A 506 3.56 -33.87 4.40
CA LEU A 506 3.23 -32.52 4.84
C LEU A 506 4.46 -31.82 5.39
N ASP A 507 5.23 -32.46 6.27
CA ASP A 507 6.50 -31.92 6.77
C ASP A 507 7.48 -31.60 5.63
N TYR A 508 7.55 -32.47 4.61
CA TYR A 508 8.36 -32.22 3.42
C TYR A 508 7.88 -31.00 2.63
N LEU A 509 6.59 -30.94 2.28
CA LEU A 509 6.00 -29.81 1.54
C LEU A 509 6.18 -28.50 2.31
N PHE A 510 6.00 -28.58 3.61
CA PHE A 510 6.12 -27.46 4.51
C PHE A 510 7.52 -26.84 4.50
N ALA A 511 8.55 -27.65 4.78
CA ALA A 511 9.92 -27.20 4.89
C ALA A 511 10.52 -26.85 3.51
N ASN A 512 10.16 -27.58 2.46
CA ASN A 512 10.83 -27.47 1.16
C ASN A 512 10.05 -26.70 0.11
N ARG A 513 8.76 -26.41 0.32
CA ARG A 513 7.93 -25.65 -0.63
C ARG A 513 7.27 -24.45 0.00
N TRP A 514 6.34 -24.63 0.95
CA TRP A 514 5.48 -23.55 1.41
C TRP A 514 6.25 -22.44 2.12
N LEU A 515 7.17 -22.80 3.02
CA LEU A 515 8.03 -21.83 3.70
C LEU A 515 8.93 -21.08 2.71
N PRO A 516 9.72 -21.75 1.83
CA PRO A 516 10.50 -21.07 0.80
C PRO A 516 9.67 -20.16 -0.11
N ILE A 517 8.52 -20.62 -0.61
CA ILE A 517 7.63 -19.82 -1.48
C ILE A 517 7.18 -18.55 -0.76
N THR A 518 6.76 -18.66 0.50
CA THR A 518 6.29 -17.52 1.29
C THR A 518 7.43 -16.55 1.60
N MET A 519 8.61 -17.05 1.98
CA MET A 519 9.78 -16.20 2.25
C MET A 519 10.30 -15.51 0.99
N CYS A 520 10.29 -16.20 -0.16
CA CYS A 520 10.60 -15.60 -1.46
C CYS A 520 9.58 -14.51 -1.83
N ALA A 521 8.30 -14.73 -1.54
CA ALA A 521 7.25 -13.73 -1.76
C ALA A 521 7.45 -12.49 -0.88
N ILE A 522 7.70 -12.67 0.42
CA ILE A 522 8.03 -11.58 1.34
C ILE A 522 9.27 -10.82 0.84
N LEU A 523 10.33 -11.54 0.48
CA LEU A 523 11.56 -10.93 -0.05
C LEU A 523 11.26 -10.13 -1.33
N PHE A 524 10.46 -10.68 -2.24
CA PHE A 524 10.04 -9.99 -3.46
C PHE A 524 9.31 -8.67 -3.13
N GLN A 525 8.35 -8.69 -2.20
CA GLN A 525 7.64 -7.48 -1.77
C GLN A 525 8.58 -6.42 -1.18
N LEU A 526 9.55 -6.84 -0.36
CA LEU A 526 10.55 -5.95 0.24
C LEU A 526 11.52 -5.38 -0.81
N VAL A 527 11.97 -6.21 -1.76
CA VAL A 527 12.83 -5.78 -2.87
C VAL A 527 12.09 -4.77 -3.73
N MET A 528 10.81 -5.02 -4.06
CA MET A 528 10.00 -4.07 -4.81
C MET A 528 9.80 -2.75 -4.06
N ALA A 529 9.55 -2.78 -2.75
CA ALA A 529 9.50 -1.58 -1.91
C ALA A 529 10.81 -0.78 -1.96
N ALA A 530 11.96 -1.47 -1.92
CA ALA A 530 13.28 -0.86 -2.05
C ALA A 530 13.51 -0.28 -3.46
N VAL A 531 13.12 -0.98 -4.52
CA VAL A 531 13.21 -0.50 -5.92
C VAL A 531 12.33 0.73 -6.13
N VAL A 532 11.10 0.74 -5.61
CA VAL A 532 10.22 1.92 -5.64
C VAL A 532 10.86 3.08 -4.88
N SER A 533 11.43 2.81 -3.71
CA SER A 533 12.08 3.85 -2.90
C SER A 533 13.27 4.46 -3.60
N TRP A 534 14.09 3.61 -4.20
CA TRP A 534 15.17 4.01 -5.07
C TRP A 534 14.67 4.84 -6.26
N TRP A 535 13.57 4.40 -6.88
CA TRP A 535 12.92 5.11 -7.97
C TRP A 535 12.26 6.45 -7.55
N TYR A 536 12.03 6.72 -6.27
CA TYR A 536 11.48 8.01 -5.82
C TYR A 536 12.36 8.65 -4.75
N ILE A 537 13.68 8.51 -4.89
CA ILE A 537 14.63 8.90 -3.85
C ILE A 537 14.58 10.39 -3.47
N LEU A 538 14.29 11.29 -4.42
CA LEU A 538 14.17 12.72 -4.09
C LEU A 538 12.94 12.96 -3.23
N SER A 539 11.81 12.33 -3.56
CA SER A 539 10.58 12.41 -2.77
C SER A 539 10.76 11.87 -1.37
N ILE A 540 11.44 10.72 -1.23
CA ILE A 540 11.74 10.16 0.09
C ILE A 540 12.57 11.15 0.92
N ARG A 541 13.55 11.80 0.30
CA ARG A 541 14.33 12.85 0.96
C ARG A 541 13.52 14.09 1.28
N VAL A 542 12.44 14.36 0.55
CA VAL A 542 11.50 15.43 0.87
C VAL A 542 10.67 15.08 2.09
N TYR A 543 10.03 13.91 2.11
CA TYR A 543 9.16 13.49 3.20
C TYR A 543 9.91 13.13 4.49
N LEU A 544 11.16 12.63 4.41
CA LEU A 544 11.99 12.33 5.58
C LEU A 544 12.73 13.56 6.16
N GLN A 545 12.42 14.77 5.69
CA GLN A 545 12.95 15.99 6.30
C GLN A 545 12.49 16.13 7.75
N ARG A 546 13.37 16.69 8.58
CA ARG A 546 13.07 17.05 9.96
C ARG A 546 13.14 18.56 10.10
N SER A 547 12.36 19.12 11.02
CA SER A 547 12.35 20.56 11.34
C SER A 547 13.73 21.13 11.71
N SER A 548 14.66 20.28 12.16
CA SER A 548 16.03 20.67 12.53
C SER A 548 17.05 20.57 11.39
N SER A 549 16.60 20.40 10.13
CA SER A 549 17.41 20.12 8.93
C SER A 549 18.34 18.89 9.00
N LYS A 550 18.30 18.13 10.11
CA LYS A 550 19.05 16.88 10.32
C LYS A 550 18.15 15.68 9.99
N SER A 551 18.65 14.70 9.22
CA SER A 551 17.88 13.49 8.88
C SER A 551 17.55 12.65 10.12
N ASN A 552 16.39 11.98 10.10
CA ASN A 552 15.97 11.03 11.15
C ASN A 552 16.90 9.80 11.27
N LEU A 553 17.80 9.60 10.31
CA LEU A 553 18.72 8.46 10.29
C LEU A 553 20.01 8.71 11.08
N LYS A 554 20.30 9.95 11.50
CA LYS A 554 21.49 10.28 12.30
C LYS A 554 21.65 9.51 13.63
N PRO A 555 20.59 9.19 14.40
CA PRO A 555 20.73 8.39 15.63
C PRO A 555 21.22 6.96 15.36
N LEU A 556 20.89 6.41 14.18
CA LEU A 556 21.43 5.16 13.65
C LEU A 556 22.77 5.41 12.96
N TRP A 557 23.70 6.10 13.62
CA TRP A 557 24.87 6.79 13.03
C TRP A 557 25.73 5.96 12.05
N LEU A 558 25.75 4.63 12.19
CA LEU A 558 26.38 3.74 11.23
C LEU A 558 25.50 3.56 9.97
N VAL A 559 24.28 3.04 10.13
CA VAL A 559 23.34 2.78 9.03
C VAL A 559 22.95 4.08 8.33
N GLY A 560 22.73 5.17 9.07
CA GLY A 560 22.38 6.46 8.53
C GLY A 560 23.47 7.06 7.64
N ARG A 561 24.76 6.92 7.97
CA ARG A 561 25.84 7.37 7.08
C ARG A 561 25.96 6.52 5.82
N TYR A 562 25.82 5.20 5.95
CA TYR A 562 25.76 4.32 4.78
C TYR A 562 24.56 4.64 3.89
N LEU A 563 23.38 4.83 4.46
CA LEU A 563 22.18 5.22 3.74
C LEU A 563 22.31 6.61 3.12
N ASP A 564 22.85 7.60 3.83
CA ASP A 564 23.07 8.95 3.30
C ASP A 564 24.06 8.92 2.13
N ALA A 565 25.17 8.19 2.26
CA ALA A 565 26.17 8.02 1.18
C ALA A 565 25.60 7.23 -0.01
N LEU A 566 24.91 6.13 0.27
CA LEU A 566 24.20 5.33 -0.72
C LEU A 566 23.21 6.23 -1.45
N PHE A 567 22.28 6.87 -0.75
CA PHE A 567 21.28 7.79 -1.30
C PHE A 567 21.90 8.95 -2.06
N GLY A 568 23.08 9.46 -1.66
CA GLY A 568 23.79 10.51 -2.38
C GLY A 568 24.34 10.02 -3.72
N TRP A 569 25.01 8.88 -3.72
CA TRP A 569 25.49 8.23 -4.95
C TRP A 569 24.33 7.89 -5.90
N LEU A 570 23.27 7.34 -5.31
CA LEU A 570 22.02 6.98 -5.95
C LEU A 570 21.34 8.23 -6.59
N GLU A 571 21.21 9.32 -5.85
CA GLU A 571 20.68 10.58 -6.36
C GLU A 571 21.49 11.11 -7.53
N GLN A 572 22.82 11.12 -7.42
CA GLN A 572 23.72 11.59 -8.48
C GLN A 572 23.51 10.79 -9.77
N LEU A 573 23.51 9.45 -9.69
CA LEU A 573 23.25 8.58 -10.84
C LEU A 573 21.94 8.90 -11.54
N ARG A 574 20.89 9.22 -10.77
CA ARG A 574 19.57 9.53 -11.32
C ARG A 574 19.56 10.89 -12.02
N VAL A 575 20.15 11.90 -11.39
CA VAL A 575 20.29 13.24 -11.98
C VAL A 575 21.08 13.15 -13.28
N ASP A 576 22.18 12.39 -13.29
CA ASP A 576 22.99 12.16 -14.48
C ASP A 576 22.20 11.44 -15.59
N ALA A 577 21.42 10.41 -15.24
CA ALA A 577 20.56 9.71 -16.19
C ALA A 577 19.46 10.64 -16.77
N HIS A 578 18.86 11.49 -15.94
CA HIS A 578 17.87 12.47 -16.38
C HIS A 578 18.46 13.50 -17.34
N ASN A 579 19.61 14.08 -16.98
CA ASN A 579 20.36 15.02 -17.81
C ASN A 579 20.76 14.39 -19.15
N ALA A 580 21.19 13.12 -19.15
CA ALA A 580 21.52 12.38 -20.37
C ALA A 580 20.29 12.19 -21.29
N LEU A 581 19.12 11.88 -20.74
CA LEU A 581 17.87 11.78 -21.51
C LEU A 581 17.43 13.12 -22.08
N ARG A 582 17.56 14.20 -21.30
CA ARG A 582 17.25 15.57 -21.73
C ARG A 582 18.15 16.00 -22.89
N LEU A 583 19.46 15.80 -22.78
CA LEU A 583 20.41 16.11 -23.87
C LEU A 583 20.09 15.35 -25.15
N ARG A 584 19.62 14.09 -25.06
CA ARG A 584 19.16 13.34 -26.23
C ARG A 584 17.90 13.95 -26.86
N ARG A 585 16.96 14.44 -26.05
CA ARG A 585 15.72 15.08 -26.52
C ARG A 585 16.04 16.41 -27.23
N VAL A 586 16.85 17.26 -26.61
CA VAL A 586 17.30 18.54 -27.21
C VAL A 586 18.05 18.31 -28.52
N LYS A 587 18.94 17.30 -28.59
CA LYS A 587 19.61 16.93 -29.85
C LYS A 587 18.65 16.44 -30.92
N LYS A 588 17.57 15.75 -30.55
CA LYS A 588 16.55 15.27 -31.50
C LYS A 588 15.72 16.44 -32.03
N GLU A 589 15.33 17.37 -31.16
CA GLU A 589 14.60 18.58 -31.52
C GLU A 589 15.43 19.50 -32.44
N ALA A 590 16.71 19.69 -32.12
CA ALA A 590 17.64 20.44 -32.96
C ALA A 590 17.81 19.81 -34.35
N ARG A 591 17.87 18.46 -34.43
CA ARG A 591 17.91 17.74 -35.71
C ARG A 591 16.62 17.88 -36.51
N SER A 592 15.46 17.81 -35.87
CA SER A 592 14.18 18.02 -36.56
C SER A 592 14.04 19.45 -37.09
N GLN A 593 14.51 20.46 -36.35
CA GLN A 593 14.52 21.85 -36.81
C GLN A 593 15.47 22.06 -37.99
N SER A 594 16.65 21.43 -37.97
CA SER A 594 17.60 21.45 -39.09
C SER A 594 17.02 20.83 -40.35
N GLN A 595 16.29 19.71 -40.24
CA GLN A 595 15.64 19.06 -41.39
C GLN A 595 14.52 19.92 -41.98
N THR A 596 13.66 20.51 -41.14
CA THR A 596 12.61 21.43 -41.63
C THR A 596 13.19 22.68 -42.30
N SER A 597 14.37 23.14 -41.86
CA SER A 597 15.09 24.25 -42.50
C SER A 597 15.59 23.86 -43.90
N GLU A 598 16.22 22.69 -44.05
CA GLU A 598 16.73 22.22 -45.34
C GLU A 598 15.61 21.96 -46.35
N ASP A 599 14.48 21.38 -45.91
CA ASP A 599 13.32 21.14 -46.77
C ASP A 599 12.63 22.44 -47.22
N SER A 600 12.70 23.51 -46.41
CA SER A 600 12.11 24.81 -46.75
C SER A 600 12.92 25.64 -47.77
N VAL A 601 14.19 25.31 -47.99
CA VAL A 601 15.08 26.04 -48.92
C VAL A 601 15.06 25.42 -50.33
N GLY A 602 14.42 24.27 -50.53
CA GLY A 602 14.43 23.51 -51.78
C GLY A 602 13.31 23.79 -52.82
N VAL A 603 12.35 24.69 -52.56
CA VAL A 603 11.19 24.90 -53.46
C VAL A 603 11.01 26.36 -53.86
N SER A 604 11.88 26.84 -54.72
CA SER A 604 11.61 27.99 -55.60
C SER A 604 12.29 27.82 -56.95
N GLU A 605 12.00 26.71 -57.65
CA GLU A 605 12.15 26.68 -59.10
C GLU A 605 10.88 27.27 -59.73
N PRO A 606 10.99 28.35 -60.54
CA PRO A 606 9.85 28.91 -61.25
C PRO A 606 9.46 27.96 -62.38
N ARG A 607 8.37 27.20 -62.20
CA ARG A 607 7.70 26.55 -63.33
C ARG A 607 7.03 27.60 -64.21
N HIS A 608 7.79 28.17 -65.14
CA HIS A 608 7.26 28.75 -66.36
C HIS A 608 6.82 27.62 -67.29
N GLY A 609 5.51 27.47 -67.49
CA GLY A 609 4.92 26.55 -68.46
C GLY A 609 3.53 27.04 -68.86
N LEU A 610 3.48 27.80 -69.96
CA LEU A 610 2.29 28.38 -70.58
C LEU A 610 1.63 27.37 -71.56
N ALA A 611 0.29 27.33 -71.54
CA ALA A 611 -0.67 26.92 -72.61
C ALA A 611 -0.72 25.41 -72.99
N LEU A 612 -1.85 24.76 -73.34
CA LEU A 612 -2.87 25.09 -74.34
C LEU A 612 -4.11 24.15 -74.21
N THR A 613 -5.22 24.56 -74.81
CA THR A 613 -6.54 23.93 -75.04
C THR A 613 -6.53 22.50 -75.62
N ILE A 614 -7.46 21.63 -75.18
CA ILE A 614 -8.70 21.16 -75.86
C ILE A 614 -9.70 20.76 -74.78
#